data_AF-A0A7C4XXW5-F1
#
_entry.id   AF-A0A7C4XXW5-F1
#
_cell.length_a   1.000
_cell.length_b   1.000
_cell.length_c   1.000
_cell.angle_alpha   90.00
_cell.angle_beta   90.00
_cell.angle_gamma   90.00
#
_symmetry.space_group_name_H-M   'P 1'
#
loop_
_entity.id
_entity.type
_entity.pdbx_description
1 polymer ?
#
loop_
_entity_poly.entity_id
_entity_poly.type
_entity_poly.pdbx_seq_one_letter_code
_entity_poly.pdbx_strand_id
1 'polypeptide(L)'
;MANKKGQEMSVSTLILIVLGVAILVILVLGFSLGWDTIFGKLKFVPSDLQALKSACPTYSEQNLVIDYCQLREIKTSVIGKKEYLNCEDPRVKSTSSIQCDKDPNAKSTIKGFCESLVNSGKLDKTIINGQDGGTFCGPYTA
;
A
#
# COMPACT_ATOMS: atom_id res chain seq x y z
N MET A 1 12.30 1.50 -66.27
CA MET A 1 10.99 1.43 -65.59
C MET A 1 11.21 0.92 -64.18
N ALA A 2 11.12 1.79 -63.17
CA ALA A 2 11.12 1.37 -61.77
C ALA A 2 10.38 2.42 -60.95
N ASN A 3 9.07 2.49 -61.13
CA ASN A 3 8.19 3.34 -60.34
C ASN A 3 7.96 2.64 -58.99
N LYS A 4 8.88 2.84 -58.05
CA LYS A 4 8.76 2.33 -56.67
C LYS A 4 7.70 3.18 -55.95
N LYS A 5 6.44 2.77 -56.04
CA LYS A 5 5.38 3.24 -55.15
C LYS A 5 5.80 2.85 -53.72
N GLY A 6 6.30 3.82 -52.97
CA GLY A 6 6.42 3.69 -51.51
C GLY A 6 5.05 3.34 -50.99
N GLN A 7 4.96 2.20 -50.31
CA GLN A 7 3.73 1.74 -49.68
C GLN A 7 3.29 2.85 -48.72
N GLU A 8 2.22 3.57 -49.04
CA GLU A 8 1.55 4.47 -48.09
C GLU A 8 0.97 3.57 -46.99
N MET A 9 1.81 3.19 -46.03
CA MET A 9 1.30 2.71 -44.76
C MET A 9 0.46 3.84 -44.21
N SER A 10 -0.82 3.57 -43.96
CA SER A 10 -1.72 4.54 -43.37
C SER A 10 -1.07 5.08 -42.10
N VAL A 11 -1.03 6.41 -41.97
CA VAL A 11 -0.43 7.11 -40.82
C VAL A 11 -0.94 6.52 -39.50
N SER A 12 -2.19 6.07 -39.46
CA SER A 12 -2.81 5.34 -38.36
C SER A 12 -2.05 4.07 -37.94
N THR A 13 -1.57 3.28 -38.90
CA THR A 13 -0.80 2.06 -38.61
C THR A 13 0.54 2.40 -37.97
N LEU A 14 1.20 3.46 -38.44
CA LEU A 14 2.47 3.92 -37.87
C LEU A 14 2.28 4.41 -36.43
N ILE A 15 1.19 5.13 -36.15
CA ILE A 15 0.81 5.56 -34.79
C ILE A 15 0.59 4.35 -33.87
N LEU A 16 -0.16 3.33 -34.32
CA LEU A 16 -0.44 2.13 -33.52
C LEU A 16 0.82 1.34 -33.18
N ILE A 17 1.76 1.24 -34.13
CA ILE A 17 3.06 0.58 -33.89
C ILE A 17 3.86 1.35 -32.84
N VAL A 18 3.96 2.67 -32.96
CA VAL A 18 4.70 3.50 -32.00
C VAL A 18 4.07 3.41 -30.60
N LEU A 19 2.75 3.43 -30.51
CA LEU A 19 2.03 3.36 -29.25
C LEU A 19 2.17 1.96 -28.60
N GLY A 20 2.14 0.90 -29.40
CA GLY A 20 2.38 -0.47 -28.95
C GLY A 20 3.80 -0.66 -28.39
N VAL A 21 4.82 -0.14 -29.09
CA VAL A 21 6.21 -0.18 -28.63
C VAL A 21 6.39 0.64 -27.35
N ALA A 22 5.76 1.80 -27.26
CA ALA A 22 5.82 2.65 -26.05
C ALA A 22 5.28 1.92 -24.81
N ILE A 23 4.13 1.24 -24.92
CA ILE A 23 3.55 0.46 -23.81
C ILE A 23 4.49 -0.69 -23.42
N LEU A 24 5.06 -1.38 -24.41
CA LEU A 24 5.98 -2.50 -24.16
C LEU A 24 7.22 -2.06 -23.37
N VAL A 25 7.80 -0.91 -23.72
CA VAL A 25 8.95 -0.33 -23.01
C VAL A 25 8.58 0.01 -21.56
N ILE A 26 7.42 0.63 -21.34
CA ILE A 26 6.95 0.97 -19.97
C ILE A 26 6.77 -0.29 -19.12
N LEU A 27 6.18 -1.35 -19.68
CA LEU A 27 6.00 -2.62 -18.97
C LEU A 27 7.33 -3.27 -18.61
N VAL A 28 8.28 -3.34 -19.55
CA VAL A 28 9.61 -3.92 -19.28
C VAL A 28 10.35 -3.11 -18.21
N LEU A 29 10.31 -1.78 -18.27
CA LEU A 29 10.92 -0.93 -17.24
C LEU A 29 10.22 -1.07 -15.89
N GLY A 30 8.88 -1.16 -15.89
CA GLY A 30 8.07 -1.34 -14.68
C GLY A 30 8.35 -2.66 -13.96
N PHE A 31 8.44 -3.76 -14.71
CA PHE A 31 8.82 -5.06 -14.14
C PHE A 31 10.29 -5.13 -13.74
N SER A 32 11.20 -4.43 -14.44
CA SER A 32 12.65 -4.49 -14.17
C SER A 32 13.10 -3.62 -12.99
N LEU A 33 12.53 -2.43 -12.84
CA LEU A 33 12.84 -1.48 -11.75
C LEU A 33 11.93 -1.65 -10.53
N GLY A 34 10.90 -2.48 -10.66
CA GLY A 34 9.84 -2.63 -9.68
C GLY A 34 8.83 -1.48 -9.72
N TRP A 35 7.55 -1.82 -9.56
CA TRP A 35 6.45 -0.85 -9.49
C TRP A 35 6.63 0.16 -8.34
N ASP A 36 7.37 -0.20 -7.27
CA ASP A 36 7.71 0.70 -6.16
C ASP A 36 8.62 1.87 -6.57
N THR A 37 9.51 1.74 -7.56
CA THR A 37 10.38 2.86 -7.97
C THR A 37 9.61 3.89 -8.79
N ILE A 38 8.62 3.43 -9.57
CA ILE A 38 7.78 4.26 -10.44
C ILE A 38 6.66 4.92 -9.62
N PHE A 39 5.93 4.14 -8.82
CA PHE A 39 4.87 4.61 -7.93
C PHE A 39 5.35 5.04 -6.53
N GLY A 40 6.65 4.97 -6.25
CA GLY A 40 7.23 5.54 -5.02
C GLY A 40 7.60 7.02 -5.19
N LYS A 41 7.95 7.46 -6.41
CA LYS A 41 8.23 8.87 -6.73
C LYS A 41 6.99 9.66 -7.15
N LEU A 42 6.08 9.02 -7.89
CA LEU A 42 4.70 9.45 -8.01
C LEU A 42 3.99 9.00 -6.74
N LYS A 43 3.55 9.87 -5.83
CA LYS A 43 2.84 9.50 -4.58
C LYS A 43 1.48 8.80 -4.82
N PHE A 44 1.47 7.74 -5.61
CA PHE A 44 0.31 6.97 -6.08
C PHE A 44 0.23 5.59 -5.44
N VAL A 45 1.16 5.22 -4.55
CA VAL A 45 0.83 4.25 -3.50
C VAL A 45 -0.22 4.92 -2.62
N PRO A 46 -1.44 4.38 -2.54
CA PRO A 46 -2.54 5.10 -1.96
C PRO A 46 -2.31 5.25 -0.45
N SER A 47 -1.85 6.43 -0.05
CA SER A 47 -1.76 6.84 1.36
C SER A 47 -3.13 7.14 1.96
N ASP A 48 -4.17 6.59 1.33
CA ASP A 48 -5.57 6.92 1.51
C ASP A 48 -6.26 5.71 2.08
N LEU A 49 -7.04 5.97 3.12
CA LEU A 49 -7.94 5.04 3.78
C LEU A 49 -8.74 4.18 2.79
N GLN A 50 -9.06 4.74 1.61
CA GLN A 50 -9.80 4.08 0.55
C GLN A 50 -9.10 2.85 -0.03
N ALA A 51 -7.78 2.88 -0.19
CA ALA A 51 -7.08 1.72 -0.72
C ALA A 51 -6.87 0.62 0.31
N LEU A 52 -6.64 1.02 1.57
CA LEU A 52 -6.64 0.04 2.65
C LEU A 52 -8.02 -0.64 2.73
N LYS A 53 -9.10 0.13 2.61
CA LYS A 53 -10.47 -0.39 2.53
C LYS A 53 -10.68 -1.38 1.38
N SER A 54 -10.04 -1.16 0.22
CA SER A 54 -10.12 -2.12 -0.89
C SER A 54 -9.23 -3.36 -0.72
N ALA A 55 -8.13 -3.25 0.02
CA ALA A 55 -7.16 -4.34 0.18
C ALA A 55 -7.53 -5.30 1.33
N CYS A 56 -8.13 -4.80 2.42
CA CYS A 56 -8.48 -5.60 3.59
C CYS A 56 -9.41 -6.80 3.31
N PRO A 57 -10.44 -6.71 2.42
CA PRO A 57 -11.21 -7.88 2.00
C PRO A 57 -10.33 -8.95 1.36
N THR A 58 -9.41 -8.58 0.48
CA THR A 58 -8.50 -9.52 -0.19
C THR A 58 -7.56 -10.20 0.80
N TYR A 59 -6.95 -9.45 1.72
CA TYR A 59 -6.09 -10.03 2.75
C TYR A 59 -6.86 -11.00 3.66
N SER A 60 -8.11 -10.65 3.98
CA SER A 60 -9.01 -11.52 4.75
C SER A 60 -9.36 -12.81 3.99
N GLU A 61 -9.77 -12.71 2.73
CA GLU A 61 -10.16 -13.86 1.90
C GLU A 61 -8.98 -14.81 1.64
N GLN A 62 -7.78 -14.26 1.46
CA GLN A 62 -6.56 -15.03 1.24
C GLN A 62 -5.88 -15.47 2.53
N ASN A 63 -6.46 -15.16 3.70
CA ASN A 63 -5.91 -15.46 5.02
C ASN A 63 -4.47 -14.96 5.21
N LEU A 64 -4.16 -13.79 4.64
CA LEU A 64 -2.86 -13.14 4.73
C LEU A 64 -2.75 -12.34 6.04
N VAL A 65 -2.57 -13.06 7.15
CA VAL A 65 -2.60 -12.49 8.51
C VAL A 65 -1.59 -11.36 8.69
N ILE A 66 -0.37 -11.51 8.16
CA ILE A 66 0.69 -10.50 8.28
C ILE A 66 0.28 -9.21 7.56
N ASP A 67 -0.16 -9.31 6.30
CA ASP A 67 -0.58 -8.14 5.51
C ASP A 67 -1.84 -7.47 6.08
N TYR A 68 -2.75 -8.27 6.65
CA TYR A 68 -3.96 -7.80 7.33
C TYR A 68 -3.61 -6.98 8.59
N CYS A 69 -2.63 -7.45 9.36
CA CYS A 69 -2.24 -6.85 10.64
C CYS A 69 -1.17 -5.75 10.52
N GLN A 70 -0.55 -5.61 9.35
CA GLN A 70 0.49 -4.63 9.12
C GLN A 70 -0.04 -3.20 9.28
N LEU A 71 0.60 -2.44 10.16
CA LEU A 71 0.31 -1.02 10.39
C LEU A 71 0.88 -0.17 9.26
N ARG A 72 0.04 0.63 8.62
CA ARG A 72 0.40 1.53 7.51
C ARG A 72 0.11 2.98 7.91
N GLU A 73 1.06 3.87 7.64
CA GLU A 73 0.87 5.31 7.88
C GLU A 73 -0.11 5.88 6.85
N ILE A 74 -1.16 6.55 7.32
CA ILE A 74 -2.03 7.35 6.47
C ILE A 74 -1.81 8.84 6.72
N LYS A 75 -1.93 9.62 5.66
CA LYS A 75 -1.89 11.07 5.75
C LYS A 75 -3.24 11.57 6.22
N THR A 76 -3.48 11.52 7.52
CA THR A 76 -4.66 12.12 8.11
C THR A 76 -4.46 13.63 8.35
N SER A 77 -5.56 14.37 8.41
CA SER A 77 -5.56 15.82 8.66
C SER A 77 -5.53 16.19 10.15
N VAL A 78 -5.25 15.25 11.04
CA VAL A 78 -5.12 15.54 12.48
C VAL A 78 -3.83 16.34 12.69
N ILE A 79 -3.97 17.65 12.89
CA ILE A 79 -2.88 18.61 13.05
C ILE A 79 -1.90 18.10 14.13
N GLY A 80 -0.70 17.69 13.69
CA GLY A 80 0.41 17.32 14.57
C GLY A 80 0.47 15.87 15.06
N LYS A 81 -0.46 14.98 14.66
CA LYS A 81 -0.41 13.55 14.99
C LYS A 81 -0.27 12.67 13.74
N LYS A 82 0.56 11.63 13.83
CA LYS A 82 0.65 10.59 12.79
C LYS A 82 -0.42 9.54 13.03
N GLU A 83 -1.10 9.10 11.99
CA GLU A 83 -2.11 8.04 12.08
C GLU A 83 -1.65 6.80 11.34
N TYR A 84 -1.67 5.67 12.03
CA TYR A 84 -1.39 4.35 11.49
C TYR A 84 -2.65 3.51 11.57
N LEU A 85 -2.87 2.67 10.57
CA LEU A 85 -3.95 1.70 10.63
C LEU A 85 -3.61 0.38 9.95
N ASN A 86 -4.24 -0.67 10.44
CA ASN A 86 -4.30 -1.98 9.82
C ASN A 86 -5.76 -2.32 9.48
N CYS A 87 -6.01 -3.55 9.08
CA CYS A 87 -7.36 -3.98 8.69
C CYS A 87 -8.32 -4.27 9.86
N GLU A 88 -7.88 -4.16 11.11
CA GLU A 88 -8.76 -4.22 12.27
C GLU A 88 -9.44 -2.88 12.59
N ASP A 89 -8.97 -1.77 12.00
CA ASP A 89 -9.59 -0.46 12.17
C ASP A 89 -11.05 -0.47 11.69
N PRO A 90 -12.01 0.03 12.48
CA PRO A 90 -13.43 -0.08 12.19
C PRO A 90 -13.87 0.60 10.89
N ARG A 91 -13.09 1.55 10.36
CA ARG A 91 -13.39 2.25 9.10
C ARG A 91 -13.09 1.41 7.86
N VAL A 92 -12.18 0.44 7.98
CA VAL A 92 -11.70 -0.40 6.88
C VAL A 92 -11.92 -1.90 7.12
N LYS A 93 -12.33 -2.28 8.33
CA LYS A 93 -12.59 -3.65 8.74
C LYS A 93 -13.58 -4.33 7.78
N SER A 94 -13.11 -5.39 7.14
CA SER A 94 -13.94 -6.33 6.40
C SER A 94 -14.49 -7.41 7.34
N THR A 95 -15.47 -8.18 6.87
CA THR A 95 -16.00 -9.35 7.56
C THR A 95 -14.91 -10.44 7.60
N SER A 96 -14.04 -10.40 8.61
CA SER A 96 -12.93 -11.33 8.81
C SER A 96 -12.99 -11.97 10.19
N SER A 97 -12.45 -13.19 10.31
CA SER A 97 -12.16 -13.84 11.59
C SER A 97 -10.71 -13.66 12.04
N ILE A 98 -9.90 -12.91 11.27
CA ILE A 98 -8.49 -12.66 11.58
C ILE A 98 -8.43 -11.72 12.79
N GLN A 99 -7.60 -12.09 13.77
CA GLN A 99 -7.35 -11.29 14.97
C GLN A 99 -5.84 -11.18 15.17
N CYS A 100 -5.32 -9.97 15.09
CA CYS A 100 -3.88 -9.72 15.13
C CYS A 100 -3.25 -10.08 16.47
N ASP A 101 -4.03 -10.01 17.55
CA ASP A 101 -3.62 -10.42 18.89
C ASP A 101 -3.44 -11.94 19.07
N LYS A 102 -4.14 -12.74 18.24
CA LYS A 102 -4.14 -14.20 18.35
C LYS A 102 -3.06 -14.87 17.54
N ASP A 103 -2.55 -14.20 16.51
CA ASP A 103 -1.44 -14.72 15.71
C ASP A 103 -0.10 -14.27 16.33
N PRO A 104 0.82 -15.20 16.65
CA PRO A 104 2.07 -14.86 17.33
C PRO A 104 3.01 -14.01 16.47
N ASN A 105 2.97 -14.16 15.14
CA ASN A 105 3.83 -13.42 14.22
C ASN A 105 3.32 -12.00 14.02
N ALA A 106 2.00 -11.84 13.85
CA ALA A 106 1.36 -10.53 13.81
C ALA A 106 1.57 -9.77 15.12
N LYS A 107 1.35 -10.43 16.27
CA LYS A 107 1.58 -9.86 17.59
C LYS A 107 3.02 -9.41 17.79
N SER A 108 4.01 -10.21 17.38
CA SER A 108 5.43 -9.85 17.45
C SER A 108 5.75 -8.62 16.59
N THR A 109 5.17 -8.55 15.39
CA THR A 109 5.35 -7.41 14.48
C THR A 109 4.76 -6.11 15.05
N ILE A 110 3.55 -6.18 15.60
CA ILE A 110 2.90 -5.03 16.26
C ILE A 110 3.68 -4.62 17.52
N LYS A 111 4.17 -5.59 18.30
CA LYS A 111 5.03 -5.32 19.46
C LYS A 111 6.29 -4.56 19.06
N GLY A 112 7.02 -5.02 18.04
CA GLY A 112 8.22 -4.32 17.56
C GLY A 112 7.93 -2.90 17.07
N PHE A 113 6.77 -2.68 16.44
CA PHE A 113 6.32 -1.34 16.07
C PHE A 113 6.04 -0.46 17.30
N CYS A 114 5.32 -0.98 18.28
CA CYS A 114 5.01 -0.28 19.52
C CYS A 114 6.27 0.05 20.34
N GLU A 115 7.23 -0.87 20.46
CA GLU A 115 8.51 -0.63 21.10
C GLU A 115 9.30 0.49 20.40
N SER A 116 9.28 0.53 19.06
CA SER A 116 9.88 1.62 18.29
C SER A 116 9.24 2.99 18.58
N LEU A 117 7.91 3.05 18.76
CA LEU A 117 7.21 4.27 19.14
C LEU A 117 7.53 4.72 20.57
N VAL A 118 7.64 3.78 21.51
CA VAL A 118 8.05 4.06 22.89
C VAL A 118 9.48 4.60 22.91
N ASN A 119 10.42 3.89 22.28
CA ASN A 119 11.84 4.27 22.24
C ASN A 119 12.06 5.63 21.55
N SER A 120 11.20 6.00 20.61
CA SER A 120 11.27 7.30 19.94
C SER A 120 10.50 8.43 20.64
N GLY A 121 9.81 8.14 21.75
CA GLY A 121 9.00 9.13 22.49
C GLY A 121 7.84 9.69 21.66
N LYS A 122 7.32 8.92 20.69
CA LYS A 122 6.27 9.33 19.76
C LYS A 122 4.90 8.73 20.06
N LEU A 123 4.81 7.92 21.11
CA LEU A 123 3.59 7.19 21.48
C LEU A 123 2.37 8.13 21.61
N ASP A 124 2.51 9.25 22.34
CA ASP A 124 1.44 10.22 22.57
C ASP A 124 1.09 11.09 21.34
N LYS A 125 1.95 11.05 20.32
CA LYS A 125 1.79 11.79 19.06
C LYS A 125 1.29 10.90 17.93
N THR A 126 0.94 9.65 18.25
CA THR A 126 0.54 8.65 17.28
C THR A 126 -0.86 8.15 17.59
N ILE A 127 -1.69 8.04 16.55
CA ILE A 127 -3.01 7.41 16.59
C ILE A 127 -2.89 6.10 15.83
N ILE A 128 -3.39 5.01 16.41
CA ILE A 128 -3.36 3.68 15.82
C ILE A 128 -4.77 3.11 15.84
N ASN A 129 -5.32 2.75 14.68
CA ASN A 129 -6.70 2.24 14.54
C ASN A 129 -7.77 3.13 15.22
N GLY A 130 -7.57 4.45 15.21
CA GLY A 130 -8.45 5.42 15.88
C GLY A 130 -8.27 5.53 17.40
N GLN A 131 -7.30 4.82 18.00
CA GLN A 131 -6.95 4.90 19.42
C GLN A 131 -5.63 5.66 19.62
N ASP A 132 -5.43 6.30 20.78
CA ASP A 132 -4.10 6.85 21.10
C ASP A 132 -3.07 5.72 21.23
N GLY A 133 -1.84 5.99 20.79
CA GLY A 133 -0.77 4.99 20.71
C GLY A 133 -0.52 4.26 22.03
N GLY A 134 -0.65 4.94 23.18
CA GLY A 134 -0.53 4.31 24.49
C GLY A 134 -1.60 3.27 24.79
N THR A 135 -2.85 3.55 24.41
CA THR A 135 -3.98 2.62 24.59
C THR A 135 -3.84 1.41 23.67
N PHE A 136 -3.48 1.64 22.41
CA PHE A 136 -3.30 0.56 21.43
C PHE A 136 -2.10 -0.33 21.79
N CYS A 137 -0.95 0.28 22.15
CA CYS A 137 0.29 -0.45 22.40
C CYS A 137 0.36 -1.11 23.78
N GLY A 138 -0.46 -0.70 24.74
CA GLY A 138 -0.45 -1.23 26.12
C GLY A 138 -0.39 -2.76 26.23
N PRO A 139 -1.23 -3.52 25.50
CA PRO A 139 -1.20 -4.99 25.49
C PRO A 139 0.07 -5.62 24.90
N TYR A 140 0.88 -4.85 24.16
CA TYR A 140 2.07 -5.32 23.44
C TYR A 140 3.37 -4.92 24.14
N THR A 141 3.34 -3.87 24.95
CA THR A 141 4.52 -3.34 25.67
C THR A 141 4.61 -3.81 27.12
N ALA A 142 3.69 -4.66 27.58
CA ALA A 142 3.72 -5.30 28.89
C ALA A 142 4.69 -6.48 28.97
#